data_AF-A0AAV6JX91-F1
#
_entry.id   AF-A0AAV6JX91-F1
#
_cell.length_a   1.000
_cell.length_b   1.000
_cell.length_c   1.000
_cell.angle_alpha   90.00
_cell.angle_beta   90.00
_cell.angle_gamma   90.00
#
_symmetry.space_group_name_H-M   'P 1'
#
loop_
_entity.id
_entity.type
_entity.pdbx_description
1 polymer ?
#
loop_
_entity_poly.entity_id
_entity_poly.type
_entity_poly.pdbx_seq_one_letter_code
_entity_poly.pdbx_strand_id
1 'polypeptide(L)'
;MYSLSTGAWRNISHLGLPYKIWGWETPVYLNGVVHWIGDDREKDQFIFVSFHMTNESFDAMSLPTGTSNFSGWVLSPAVIQGSLSLVDRKDDTCCIWVMKEYGVASSWTKLFDVRMGLSVVHMGLEFRRLIGFRKEGDLMIETTDELISFNPRDELVKELGVRCITEEWFNSSLYTVAYMESLVLLGSLEQTKEDEVACKENEVEVGVWRRRNRKHRCGRN
;
A
#
# COMPACT_ATOMS: atom_id res chain seq x y z
N MET A 1 -15.18 4.39 17.17
CA MET A 1 -15.42 3.30 16.22
C MET A 1 -16.91 3.07 16.05
N TYR A 2 -17.40 2.82 14.84
CA TYR A 2 -18.80 2.44 14.62
C TYR A 2 -18.96 0.93 14.71
N SER A 3 -19.97 0.45 15.42
CA SER A 3 -20.33 -0.97 15.48
C SER A 3 -21.60 -1.24 14.70
N LEU A 4 -21.54 -2.12 13.71
CA LEU A 4 -22.71 -2.50 12.91
C LEU A 4 -23.73 -3.30 13.73
N SER A 5 -23.27 -4.13 14.69
CA SER A 5 -24.16 -4.96 15.50
C SER A 5 -25.05 -4.15 16.45
N THR A 6 -24.58 -2.99 16.89
CA THR A 6 -25.33 -2.09 17.79
C THR A 6 -25.83 -0.84 17.09
N GLY A 7 -25.41 -0.58 15.85
CA GLY A 7 -25.74 0.63 15.10
C GLY A 7 -25.19 1.92 15.72
N ALA A 8 -24.18 1.84 16.58
CA ALA A 8 -23.75 2.96 17.41
C ALA A 8 -22.23 3.23 17.33
N TRP A 9 -21.88 4.50 17.54
CA TRP A 9 -20.49 4.92 17.75
C TRP A 9 -20.06 4.68 19.19
N ARG A 10 -18.90 4.05 19.37
CA ARG A 10 -18.23 3.88 20.66
C ARG A 10 -16.92 4.65 20.71
N ASN A 11 -16.60 5.19 21.88
CA ASN A 11 -15.36 5.93 22.12
C ASN A 11 -14.20 4.92 22.35
N ILE A 12 -13.06 5.19 21.72
CA ILE A 12 -11.84 4.37 21.83
C ILE A 12 -10.62 5.17 22.32
N SER A 13 -10.81 6.39 22.84
CA SER A 13 -9.71 7.25 23.27
C SER A 13 -8.95 6.69 24.48
N HIS A 14 -9.59 5.81 25.27
CA HIS A 14 -8.96 5.10 26.38
C HIS A 14 -7.80 4.19 25.95
N LEU A 15 -7.76 3.78 24.68
CA LEU A 15 -6.66 2.98 24.15
C LEU A 15 -5.34 3.76 24.08
N GLY A 16 -5.41 5.10 24.01
CA GLY A 16 -4.26 5.99 23.95
C GLY A 16 -3.44 5.78 22.67
N LEU A 17 -3.61 6.65 21.67
CA LEU A 17 -2.70 6.67 20.53
C LEU A 17 -1.55 7.63 20.85
N PRO A 18 -0.31 7.14 21.08
CA PRO A 18 0.82 8.00 21.40
C PRO A 18 1.40 8.72 20.15
N TYR A 19 0.85 8.44 18.96
CA TYR A 19 1.39 8.92 17.69
C TYR A 19 0.44 9.90 17.00
N LYS A 20 1.00 10.85 16.26
CA LYS A 20 0.18 11.74 15.43
C LYS A 20 -0.03 11.07 14.07
N ILE A 21 -1.28 10.77 13.74
CA ILE A 21 -1.69 10.41 12.37
C ILE A 21 -2.20 11.68 11.69
N TRP A 22 -1.75 11.96 10.49
CA TRP A 22 -2.21 13.13 9.77
C TRP A 22 -3.49 12.83 8.99
N GLY A 23 -4.51 13.67 9.12
CA GLY A 23 -5.86 13.42 8.58
C GLY A 23 -5.98 13.44 7.05
N TRP A 24 -4.89 13.71 6.34
CA TRP A 24 -4.82 13.74 4.89
C TRP A 24 -4.31 12.39 4.36
N GLU A 25 -3.68 11.54 5.17
CA GLU A 25 -3.24 10.22 4.72
C GLU A 25 -4.40 9.25 4.52
N THR A 26 -4.37 8.51 3.40
CA THR A 26 -5.32 7.42 3.19
C THR A 26 -4.79 6.14 3.85
N PRO A 27 -5.51 5.55 4.83
CA PRO A 27 -5.11 4.28 5.41
C PRO A 27 -5.19 3.13 4.41
N VAL A 28 -4.51 2.04 4.74
CA VAL A 28 -4.71 0.74 4.11
C VAL A 28 -5.15 -0.30 5.11
N TYR A 29 -6.00 -1.21 4.67
CA TYR A 29 -6.47 -2.33 5.49
C TYR A 29 -5.89 -3.63 4.95
N LEU A 30 -5.25 -4.41 5.84
CA LEU A 30 -4.68 -5.71 5.52
C LEU A 30 -4.80 -6.63 6.74
N ASN A 31 -5.27 -7.85 6.54
CA ASN A 31 -5.29 -8.90 7.58
C ASN A 31 -5.95 -8.50 8.92
N GLY A 32 -7.06 -7.73 8.89
CA GLY A 32 -7.73 -7.29 10.13
C GLY A 32 -7.12 -6.06 10.77
N VAL A 33 -6.12 -5.45 10.14
CA VAL A 33 -5.35 -4.32 10.67
C VAL A 33 -5.42 -3.14 9.71
N VAL A 34 -5.67 -1.96 10.26
CA VAL A 34 -5.60 -0.70 9.52
C VAL A 34 -4.22 -0.08 9.75
N HIS A 35 -3.58 0.42 8.69
CA HIS A 35 -2.24 0.99 8.73
C HIS A 35 -2.22 2.43 8.21
N TRP A 36 -1.40 3.26 8.84
CA TRP A 36 -1.11 4.65 8.47
C TRP A 36 0.39 4.90 8.55
N ILE A 37 0.83 6.03 7.98
CA ILE A 37 2.06 6.65 8.42
C ILE A 37 1.71 7.58 9.59
N GLY A 38 2.53 7.51 10.62
CA GLY A 38 2.40 8.35 11.79
C GLY A 38 3.72 9.04 12.09
N ASP A 39 3.63 10.01 12.98
CA ASP A 39 4.75 10.79 13.47
C ASP A 39 4.94 10.48 14.96
N ASP A 40 6.12 9.92 15.27
CA ASP A 40 6.63 9.71 16.62
C ASP A 40 7.38 10.98 17.05
N ARG A 41 6.63 11.92 17.63
CA ARG A 41 7.14 13.24 18.03
C ARG A 41 8.25 13.18 19.07
N GLU A 42 8.31 12.12 19.88
CA GLU A 42 9.36 11.96 20.88
C GLU A 42 10.71 11.63 20.22
N LYS A 43 10.66 10.92 19.09
CA LYS A 43 11.85 10.50 18.34
C LYS A 43 12.09 11.29 17.06
N ASP A 44 11.23 12.25 16.76
CA ASP A 44 11.28 13.10 15.55
C ASP A 44 11.41 12.27 14.27
N GLN A 45 10.55 11.25 14.13
CA GLN A 45 10.60 10.32 12.99
C GLN A 45 9.22 9.86 12.54
N PHE A 46 9.11 9.54 11.26
CA PHE A 46 7.96 8.83 10.72
C PHE A 46 8.02 7.33 11.07
N ILE A 47 6.85 6.74 11.28
CA ILE A 47 6.65 5.34 11.65
C ILE A 47 5.43 4.77 10.93
N PHE A 48 5.37 3.44 10.80
CA PHE A 48 4.12 2.77 10.48
C PHE A 48 3.30 2.62 11.76
N VAL A 49 2.10 3.19 11.78
CA VAL A 49 1.13 3.00 12.86
C VAL A 49 0.10 1.98 12.39
N SER A 50 -0.29 1.08 13.27
CA SER A 50 -1.31 0.08 13.00
C SER A 50 -2.39 0.09 14.07
N PHE A 51 -3.60 -0.28 13.67
CA PHE A 51 -4.73 -0.49 14.56
C PHE A 51 -5.38 -1.83 14.23
N HIS A 52 -5.31 -2.76 15.17
CA HIS A 52 -5.81 -4.10 14.98
C HIS A 52 -7.29 -4.16 15.37
N MET A 53 -8.16 -4.49 14.42
CA MET A 53 -9.62 -4.33 14.58
C MET A 53 -10.23 -5.33 15.57
N THR A 54 -9.65 -6.54 15.70
CA THR A 54 -10.20 -7.61 16.57
C THR A 54 -9.94 -7.37 18.05
N ASN A 55 -8.69 -7.08 18.42
CA ASN A 55 -8.27 -6.86 19.81
C ASN A 55 -8.31 -5.38 20.20
N GLU A 56 -8.57 -4.49 19.23
CA GLU A 56 -8.66 -3.05 19.40
C GLU A 56 -7.40 -2.44 20.03
N SER A 57 -6.23 -2.78 19.50
CA SER A 57 -4.95 -2.25 19.98
C SER A 57 -4.24 -1.44 18.90
N PHE A 58 -3.57 -0.38 19.32
CA PHE A 58 -2.59 0.31 18.48
C PHE A 58 -1.21 -0.34 18.63
N ASP A 59 -0.47 -0.39 17.55
CA ASP A 59 0.93 -0.77 17.53
C ASP A 59 1.68 0.13 16.54
N ALA A 60 3.01 0.09 16.60
CA ALA A 60 3.86 0.85 15.69
C ALA A 60 5.16 0.12 15.38
N MET A 61 5.66 0.38 14.19
CA MET A 61 6.94 -0.14 13.74
C MET A 61 7.72 0.90 12.95
N SER A 62 9.04 0.75 12.92
CA SER A 62 9.91 1.58 12.10
C SER A 62 9.62 1.39 10.61
N LEU A 63 9.85 2.44 9.85
CA LEU A 63 9.89 2.38 8.39
C LEU A 63 11.07 1.51 7.90
N PRO A 64 11.06 1.03 6.65
CA PRO A 64 12.20 0.38 6.03
C PRO A 64 13.50 1.19 6.14
N THR A 65 14.63 0.54 6.42
CA THR A 65 15.92 1.22 6.39
C THR A 65 16.23 1.76 4.99
N GLY A 66 16.53 3.04 4.89
CA GLY A 66 16.81 3.71 3.61
C GLY A 66 15.61 4.42 3.00
N THR A 67 14.49 4.53 3.72
CA THR A 67 13.47 5.54 3.43
C THR A 67 13.99 6.93 3.70
N SER A 68 13.52 7.89 2.93
CA SER A 68 13.90 9.28 3.08
C SER A 68 13.12 9.92 4.23
N ASN A 69 13.75 10.10 5.39
CA ASN A 69 13.18 10.85 6.52
C ASN A 69 13.34 12.38 6.35
N PHE A 70 13.38 12.88 5.10
CA PHE A 70 13.71 14.26 4.80
C PHE A 70 12.47 15.07 4.40
N SER A 71 12.52 16.38 4.65
CA SER A 71 11.50 17.34 4.21
C SER A 71 11.19 17.21 2.71
N GLY A 72 9.91 17.16 2.37
CA GLY A 72 9.41 17.14 0.99
C GLY A 72 9.17 15.74 0.40
N TRP A 73 9.51 14.67 1.12
CA TRP A 73 9.06 13.32 0.75
C TRP A 73 7.64 13.08 1.27
N VAL A 74 6.83 12.41 0.46
CA VAL A 74 5.50 11.93 0.84
C VAL A 74 5.56 10.42 0.98
N LEU A 75 5.25 9.97 2.18
CA LEU A 75 5.15 8.56 2.53
C LEU A 75 3.69 8.14 2.45
N SER A 76 3.41 7.04 1.75
CA SER A 76 2.05 6.51 1.64
C SER A 76 2.05 5.00 1.87
N PRO A 77 1.16 4.50 2.75
CA PRO A 77 1.00 3.06 2.91
C PRO A 77 0.23 2.50 1.70
N ALA A 78 0.57 1.29 1.29
CA ALA A 78 -0.06 0.59 0.18
C ALA A 78 -0.20 -0.91 0.48
N VAL A 79 -1.09 -1.59 -0.25
CA VAL A 79 -1.14 -3.06 -0.30
C VAL A 79 -0.84 -3.47 -1.73
N ILE A 80 0.31 -4.11 -1.93
CA ILE A 80 0.78 -4.53 -3.24
C ILE A 80 0.88 -6.04 -3.23
N GLN A 81 0.11 -6.69 -4.11
CA GLN A 81 0.07 -8.16 -4.23
C GLN A 81 -0.19 -8.88 -2.89
N GLY A 82 -1.04 -8.29 -2.04
CA GLY A 82 -1.38 -8.84 -0.72
C GLY A 82 -0.33 -8.59 0.37
N SER A 83 0.75 -7.87 0.08
CA SER A 83 1.78 -7.51 1.06
C SER A 83 1.67 -6.04 1.47
N LEU A 84 1.90 -5.76 2.77
CA LEU A 84 2.02 -4.39 3.25
C LEU A 84 3.21 -3.72 2.57
N SER A 85 3.00 -2.50 2.11
CA SER A 85 3.97 -1.79 1.28
C SER A 85 4.05 -0.32 1.66
N LEU A 86 5.20 0.29 1.39
CA LEU A 86 5.44 1.71 1.55
C LEU A 86 5.84 2.32 0.22
N VAL A 87 5.18 3.40 -0.13
CA VAL A 87 5.51 4.24 -1.27
C VAL A 87 6.21 5.47 -0.72
N ASP A 88 7.49 5.60 -1.03
CA ASP A 88 8.36 6.71 -0.63
C ASP A 88 8.62 7.56 -1.88
N ARG A 89 7.96 8.71 -1.98
CA ARG A 89 8.02 9.55 -3.19
C ARG A 89 8.47 10.98 -2.91
N LYS A 90 9.16 11.56 -3.89
CA LYS A 90 9.48 12.98 -3.94
C LYS A 90 9.58 13.39 -5.40
N ASP A 91 8.91 14.49 -5.72
CA ASP A 91 8.87 15.03 -7.07
C ASP A 91 8.47 13.93 -8.09
N ASP A 92 9.35 13.62 -9.02
CA ASP A 92 9.18 12.62 -10.09
C ASP A 92 9.79 11.25 -9.74
N THR A 93 10.26 11.07 -8.50
CA THR A 93 10.89 9.82 -8.06
C THR A 93 10.04 9.10 -7.02
N CYS A 94 9.97 7.78 -7.14
CA CYS A 94 9.19 6.90 -6.29
C CYS A 94 9.94 5.60 -5.99
N CYS A 95 10.17 5.31 -4.72
CA CYS A 95 10.63 4.02 -4.23
C CYS A 95 9.45 3.23 -3.67
N ILE A 96 9.36 1.96 -4.02
CA ILE A 96 8.34 1.05 -3.49
C ILE A 96 9.02 0.01 -2.64
N TRP A 97 8.66 -0.05 -1.37
CA TRP A 97 9.09 -1.06 -0.41
C TRP A 97 7.96 -2.04 -0.14
N VAL A 98 8.29 -3.32 -0.02
CA VAL A 98 7.33 -4.39 0.29
C VAL A 98 7.82 -5.17 1.50
N MET A 99 6.93 -5.43 2.45
CA MET A 99 7.19 -6.28 3.60
C MET A 99 6.97 -7.73 3.18
N LYS A 100 8.05 -8.51 3.09
CA LYS A 100 7.97 -9.90 2.63
C LYS A 100 7.28 -10.83 3.63
N GLU A 101 7.46 -10.56 4.91
CA GLU A 101 6.84 -11.29 6.01
C GLU A 101 6.06 -10.29 6.87
N TYR A 102 4.73 -10.43 6.87
CA TYR A 102 3.85 -9.49 7.56
C TYR A 102 4.19 -9.38 9.05
N GLY A 103 4.30 -8.15 9.56
CA GLY A 103 4.70 -7.86 10.95
C GLY A 103 6.21 -7.92 11.23
N VAL A 104 7.03 -8.39 10.27
CA VAL A 104 8.48 -8.54 10.47
C VAL A 104 9.21 -7.36 9.82
N ALA A 105 9.61 -6.38 10.63
CA ALA A 105 10.28 -5.16 10.16
C ALA A 105 11.56 -5.43 9.33
N SER A 106 12.34 -6.46 9.68
CA SER A 106 13.54 -6.82 8.93
C SER A 106 13.27 -7.42 7.54
N SER A 107 12.02 -7.75 7.22
CA SER A 107 11.62 -8.35 5.95
C SER A 107 11.32 -7.31 4.85
N TRP A 108 11.42 -6.02 5.17
CA TRP A 108 11.25 -4.96 4.18
C TRP A 108 12.29 -5.08 3.06
N THR A 109 11.83 -5.01 1.83
CA THR A 109 12.71 -5.01 0.65
C THR A 109 12.24 -3.99 -0.36
N LYS A 110 13.20 -3.29 -0.98
CA LYS A 110 12.91 -2.37 -2.07
C LYS A 110 12.57 -3.18 -3.33
N LEU A 111 11.36 -3.00 -3.85
CA LEU A 111 10.88 -3.67 -5.05
C LEU A 111 11.25 -2.89 -6.31
N PHE A 112 11.03 -1.58 -6.30
CA PHE A 112 11.31 -0.69 -7.43
C PHE A 112 11.90 0.64 -6.95
N ASP A 113 12.76 1.19 -7.80
CA ASP A 113 13.16 2.60 -7.79
C ASP A 113 12.72 3.15 -9.15
N VAL A 114 11.72 4.01 -9.12
CA VAL A 114 11.02 4.49 -10.30
C VAL A 114 11.31 5.97 -10.42
N ARG A 115 11.99 6.35 -11.49
CA ARG A 115 11.99 7.72 -11.95
C ARG A 115 10.90 7.83 -12.99
N MET A 116 9.82 8.53 -12.64
CA MET A 116 8.87 8.95 -13.65
C MET A 116 9.62 9.94 -14.52
N GLY A 117 10.04 9.50 -15.70
CA GLY A 117 10.92 10.29 -16.54
C GLY A 117 10.29 11.62 -16.95
N LEU A 118 11.05 12.33 -17.77
CA LEU A 118 10.66 13.58 -18.42
C LEU A 118 9.23 13.55 -18.98
N SER A 119 8.69 12.42 -19.42
CA SER A 119 7.33 12.28 -19.96
C SER A 119 6.22 12.78 -19.02
N VAL A 120 6.26 12.45 -17.72
CA VAL A 120 5.23 12.91 -16.77
C VAL A 120 5.36 14.41 -16.48
N VAL A 121 6.61 14.87 -16.31
CA VAL A 121 6.95 16.27 -16.09
C VAL A 121 6.60 17.16 -17.29
N HIS A 122 6.87 16.70 -18.53
CA HIS A 122 6.51 17.43 -19.75
C HIS A 122 5.00 17.54 -19.97
N MET A 123 4.21 16.60 -19.43
CA MET A 123 2.75 16.70 -19.44
C MET A 123 2.20 17.60 -18.33
N GLY A 124 3.05 18.16 -17.46
CA GLY A 124 2.63 19.00 -16.35
C GLY A 124 1.85 18.25 -15.26
N LEU A 125 1.95 16.92 -15.23
CA LEU A 125 1.26 16.07 -14.26
C LEU A 125 2.13 15.88 -13.02
N GLU A 126 1.55 16.06 -11.83
CA GLU A 126 2.25 15.78 -10.58
C GLU A 126 1.82 14.44 -10.01
N PHE A 127 2.78 13.64 -9.56
CA PHE A 127 2.51 12.37 -8.89
C PHE A 127 1.93 12.58 -7.49
N ARG A 128 0.65 12.23 -7.31
CA ARG A 128 -0.01 12.30 -6.01
C ARG A 128 0.10 11.00 -5.25
N ARG A 129 -0.27 9.87 -5.88
CA ARG A 129 -0.42 8.60 -5.19
C ARG A 129 -0.28 7.39 -6.11
N LEU A 130 0.43 6.36 -5.64
CA LEU A 130 0.38 5.05 -6.27
C LEU A 130 -0.90 4.35 -5.82
N ILE A 131 -1.74 4.04 -6.80
CA ILE A 131 -3.02 3.36 -6.58
C ILE A 131 -2.82 1.85 -6.54
N GLY A 132 -1.91 1.32 -7.36
CA GLY A 132 -1.60 -0.10 -7.39
C GLY A 132 -0.91 -0.51 -8.69
N PHE A 133 -1.08 -1.78 -9.06
CA PHE A 133 -0.49 -2.37 -10.26
C PHE A 133 -1.58 -2.91 -11.18
N ARG A 134 -1.39 -2.76 -12.48
CA ARG A 134 -2.18 -3.48 -13.49
C ARG A 134 -1.64 -4.90 -13.65
N LYS A 135 -2.42 -5.77 -14.29
CA LYS A 135 -2.03 -7.18 -14.52
C LYS A 135 -0.73 -7.32 -15.30
N GLU A 136 -0.45 -6.36 -16.17
CA GLU A 136 0.75 -6.31 -17.02
C GLU A 136 2.00 -5.83 -16.26
N GLY A 137 1.84 -5.34 -15.02
CA GLY A 137 2.93 -4.83 -14.18
C GLY A 137 3.09 -3.29 -14.23
N ASP A 138 2.28 -2.59 -15.02
CA ASP A 138 2.23 -1.14 -15.04
C ASP A 138 1.74 -0.58 -13.69
N LEU A 139 2.30 0.56 -13.29
CA LEU A 139 1.87 1.31 -12.12
C LEU A 139 0.60 2.11 -12.46
N MET A 140 -0.44 2.01 -11.64
CA MET A 140 -1.57 2.92 -11.69
C MET A 140 -1.31 4.08 -10.76
N ILE A 141 -1.24 5.28 -11.33
CA ILE A 141 -0.81 6.49 -10.64
C ILE A 141 -1.91 7.53 -10.72
N GLU A 142 -2.38 7.99 -9.56
CA GLU A 142 -3.21 9.18 -9.43
C GLU A 142 -2.30 10.41 -9.56
N THR A 143 -2.60 11.25 -10.56
CA THR A 143 -1.94 12.54 -10.77
C THR A 143 -2.85 13.69 -10.35
N THR A 144 -2.39 14.93 -10.54
CA THR A 144 -3.20 16.14 -10.35
C THR A 144 -4.45 16.21 -11.23
N ASP A 145 -4.45 15.60 -12.40
CA ASP A 145 -5.57 15.71 -13.35
C ASP A 145 -6.28 14.39 -13.63
N GLU A 146 -5.53 13.30 -13.70
CA GLU A 146 -6.07 12.01 -14.13
C GLU A 146 -5.33 10.80 -13.56
N LEU A 147 -5.95 9.64 -13.73
CA LEU A 147 -5.32 8.35 -13.49
C LEU A 147 -4.52 7.94 -14.73
N ILE A 148 -3.24 7.67 -14.55
CA ILE A 148 -2.36 7.17 -15.60
C ILE A 148 -1.89 5.73 -15.31
N SER A 149 -1.52 5.03 -16.37
CA SER A 149 -0.77 3.78 -16.35
C SER A 149 0.67 4.08 -16.75
N PHE A 150 1.63 3.79 -15.89
CA PHE A 150 3.05 4.01 -16.15
C PHE A 150 3.81 2.68 -16.18
N ASN A 151 4.47 2.39 -17.30
CA ASN A 151 5.36 1.25 -17.42
C ASN A 151 6.79 1.68 -17.06
N PRO A 152 7.35 1.22 -15.92
CA PRO A 152 8.69 1.63 -15.49
C PRO A 152 9.84 1.03 -16.31
N ARG A 153 9.58 0.07 -17.21
CA ARG A 153 10.61 -0.53 -18.09
C ARG A 153 10.79 0.26 -19.36
N ASP A 154 9.68 0.70 -19.96
CA ASP A 154 9.67 1.40 -21.24
C ASP A 154 9.49 2.92 -21.06
N GLU A 155 9.31 3.38 -19.80
CA GLU A 155 9.01 4.76 -19.42
C GLU A 155 7.79 5.37 -20.15
N LEU A 156 6.87 4.50 -20.56
CA LEU A 156 5.67 4.87 -21.28
C LEU A 156 4.55 5.22 -20.31
N VAL A 157 3.93 6.38 -20.55
CA VAL A 157 2.72 6.83 -19.88
C VAL A 157 1.53 6.56 -20.80
N LYS A 158 0.45 6.03 -20.23
CA LYS A 158 -0.83 5.87 -20.89
C LYS A 158 -1.93 6.47 -20.02
N GLU A 159 -2.65 7.43 -20.58
CA GLU A 159 -3.85 8.01 -19.99
C GLU A 159 -4.96 6.93 -19.90
N LEU A 160 -5.63 6.86 -18.75
CA LEU A 160 -6.74 5.92 -18.55
C LEU A 160 -8.11 6.60 -18.70
N GLY A 161 -8.14 7.92 -18.93
CA GLY A 161 -9.38 8.67 -19.17
C GLY A 161 -10.24 8.86 -17.92
N VAL A 162 -9.69 8.60 -16.73
CA VAL A 162 -10.36 8.84 -15.44
C VAL A 162 -9.82 10.14 -14.87
N ARG A 163 -10.64 11.18 -14.85
CA ARG A 163 -10.29 12.47 -14.25
C ARG A 163 -10.29 12.38 -12.73
N CYS A 164 -9.25 12.90 -12.12
CA CYS A 164 -9.14 13.06 -10.67
C CYS A 164 -9.71 14.43 -10.30
N ILE A 165 -10.54 14.48 -9.25
CA ILE A 165 -10.98 15.76 -8.70
C ILE A 165 -9.94 16.20 -7.68
N THR A 166 -9.25 17.30 -7.96
CA THR A 166 -8.19 17.83 -7.11
C THR A 166 -8.56 19.24 -6.65
N GLU A 167 -9.25 19.31 -5.52
CA GLU A 167 -9.24 20.52 -4.72
C GLU A 167 -8.09 20.43 -3.71
N GLU A 168 -7.46 21.56 -3.38
CA GLU A 168 -6.26 21.63 -2.52
C GLU A 168 -6.42 20.93 -1.16
N TRP A 169 -7.66 20.73 -0.70
CA TRP A 169 -8.01 20.14 0.61
C TRP A 169 -8.44 18.67 0.56
N PHE A 170 -8.66 18.11 -0.64
CA PHE A 170 -9.06 16.70 -0.80
C PHE A 170 -7.87 15.86 -1.26
N ASN A 171 -7.54 14.84 -0.47
CA ASN A 171 -6.27 14.12 -0.63
C ASN A 171 -6.32 12.90 -1.56
N SER A 172 -7.51 12.47 -1.97
CA SER A 172 -7.69 11.46 -3.03
C SER A 172 -9.14 11.43 -3.48
N SER A 173 -9.36 11.34 -4.79
CA SER A 173 -10.70 11.14 -5.37
C SER A 173 -10.96 9.69 -5.73
N LEU A 174 -9.92 8.85 -5.68
CA LEU A 174 -9.93 7.48 -6.14
C LEU A 174 -9.66 6.49 -5.00
N TYR A 175 -10.56 5.54 -4.85
CA TYR A 175 -10.36 4.36 -4.01
C TYR A 175 -10.25 3.14 -4.92
N THR A 176 -9.26 2.28 -4.67
CA THR A 176 -9.17 0.99 -5.34
C THR A 176 -9.32 -0.15 -4.38
N VAL A 177 -9.99 -1.18 -4.87
CA VAL A 177 -10.17 -2.45 -4.18
C VAL A 177 -9.48 -3.50 -5.02
N ALA A 178 -8.60 -4.28 -4.40
CA ALA A 178 -8.09 -5.48 -5.03
C ALA A 178 -9.27 -6.46 -5.21
N TYR A 179 -9.78 -6.56 -6.43
CA TYR A 179 -10.81 -7.53 -6.77
C TYR A 179 -10.14 -8.87 -7.03
N MET A 180 -10.39 -9.83 -6.13
CA MET A 180 -10.11 -11.24 -6.37
C MET A 180 -11.43 -11.90 -6.74
N GLU A 181 -11.50 -12.50 -7.93
CA GLU A 181 -12.67 -13.28 -8.33
C GLU A 181 -12.88 -14.41 -7.33
N SER A 182 -14.03 -14.40 -6.67
CA SER A 182 -14.49 -15.51 -5.86
C SER A 182 -15.34 -16.41 -6.73
N LEU A 183 -14.95 -17.67 -6.88
CA LEU A 183 -15.76 -18.72 -7.53
C LEU A 183 -16.84 -19.28 -6.59
N VAL A 184 -17.08 -18.64 -5.44
CA VAL A 184 -18.18 -19.04 -4.55
C VAL A 184 -19.48 -18.71 -5.25
N LEU A 185 -20.19 -19.75 -5.69
CA LEU A 185 -21.56 -19.66 -6.19
C LEU A 185 -22.43 -19.03 -5.10
N LEU A 186 -22.90 -17.80 -5.35
CA LEU A 186 -23.95 -17.13 -4.58
C LEU A 186 -25.27 -17.89 -4.79
N GLY A 187 -25.40 -19.04 -4.11
CA GLY A 187 -26.57 -19.91 -4.23
C GLY A 187 -26.54 -21.17 -3.36
N SER A 188 -25.40 -21.55 -2.75
CA SER A 188 -25.33 -22.75 -1.90
C SER A 188 -25.53 -22.50 -0.40
N LEU A 189 -25.68 -21.25 0.05
CA LEU A 189 -25.82 -20.93 1.48
C LEU A 189 -27.19 -21.25 2.11
N GLU A 190 -28.12 -21.86 1.37
CA GLU A 190 -29.36 -22.40 1.95
C GLU A 190 -29.30 -23.89 2.31
N GLN A 191 -28.18 -24.59 2.05
CA GLN A 191 -28.02 -25.98 2.49
C GLN A 191 -26.57 -26.31 2.82
N THR A 192 -26.18 -26.07 4.07
CA THR A 192 -25.25 -26.90 4.85
C THR A 192 -25.21 -26.40 6.30
N LYS A 193 -26.33 -26.56 7.01
CA LYS A 193 -26.30 -26.77 8.46
C LYS A 193 -26.31 -28.28 8.67
N GLU A 194 -25.17 -28.92 8.51
CA GLU A 194 -24.82 -30.29 8.89
C GLU A 194 -23.55 -30.61 8.10
N ASP A 195 -22.40 -30.47 8.78
CA ASP A 195 -21.15 -31.22 8.57
C ASP A 195 -19.99 -30.42 9.21
N GLU A 196 -20.08 -30.24 10.53
CA GLU A 196 -18.87 -30.29 11.34
C GLU A 196 -18.40 -31.74 11.37
N VAL A 197 -17.12 -31.97 11.01
CA VAL A 197 -16.20 -33.04 11.44
C VAL A 197 -15.33 -33.48 10.24
N ALA A 198 -14.10 -32.96 10.17
CA ALA A 198 -12.85 -33.72 9.95
C ALA A 198 -11.71 -32.80 9.46
N CYS A 199 -10.70 -32.61 10.31
CA CYS A 199 -9.40 -32.05 9.96
C CYS A 199 -8.65 -32.92 8.94
N LYS A 200 -7.89 -32.31 8.02
CA LYS A 200 -6.40 -32.27 8.08
C LYS A 200 -5.77 -31.60 6.84
N GLU A 201 -4.74 -30.82 7.17
CA GLU A 201 -3.53 -30.45 6.44
C GLU A 201 -3.39 -30.91 4.98
N ASN A 202 -3.11 -29.96 4.09
CA ASN A 202 -2.19 -30.15 2.97
C ASN A 202 -1.48 -28.83 2.67
N GLU A 203 -0.16 -28.86 2.83
CA GLU A 203 0.79 -27.84 2.38
C GLU A 203 0.72 -27.72 0.84
N VAL A 204 0.83 -26.49 0.32
CA VAL A 204 1.07 -26.26 -1.12
C VAL A 204 2.32 -25.40 -1.28
N GLU A 205 3.27 -25.95 -2.02
CA GLU A 205 4.58 -25.38 -2.35
C GLU A 205 4.46 -23.98 -2.99
N VAL A 206 5.26 -23.05 -2.47
CA VAL A 206 5.47 -21.74 -3.09
C VAL A 206 6.54 -21.86 -4.17
N GLY A 207 6.13 -21.70 -5.42
CA GLY A 207 7.03 -21.66 -6.57
C GLY A 207 8.01 -20.48 -6.51
N VAL A 208 9.30 -20.80 -6.33
CA VAL A 208 10.41 -19.85 -6.33
C VAL A 208 10.75 -19.43 -7.76
N TRP A 209 10.54 -18.16 -8.13
CA TRP A 209 11.14 -17.60 -9.33
C TRP A 209 12.63 -17.29 -9.08
N ARG A 210 13.52 -18.07 -9.70
CA ARG A 210 14.97 -17.82 -9.70
C ARG A 210 15.32 -16.57 -10.52
N ARG A 211 16.02 -15.61 -9.90
CA ARG A 211 16.70 -14.50 -10.60
C ARG A 211 17.86 -15.04 -11.45
N ARG A 212 17.91 -14.69 -12.74
CA ARG A 212 19.14 -14.73 -13.54
C ARG A 212 19.93 -13.45 -13.28
N ASN A 213 21.03 -13.55 -12.55
CA ASN A 213 22.02 -12.47 -12.45
C ASN A 213 22.82 -12.37 -13.75
N ARG A 214 22.80 -11.21 -14.42
CA ARG A 214 23.89 -10.80 -15.31
C ARG A 214 24.67 -9.67 -14.63
N LYS A 215 25.90 -9.98 -14.24
CA LYS A 215 26.91 -8.99 -13.85
C LYS A 215 27.25 -8.14 -15.06
N HIS A 216 27.19 -6.81 -14.93
CA HIS A 216 27.98 -5.92 -15.79
C HIS A 216 29.03 -5.22 -14.94
N ARG A 217 30.28 -5.46 -15.31
CA ARG A 217 31.50 -4.84 -14.77
C ARG A 217 31.51 -3.38 -15.20
N CYS A 218 31.60 -2.44 -14.27
CA CYS A 218 32.12 -1.11 -14.59
C CYS A 218 33.63 -1.21 -14.81
N GLY A 219 34.05 -1.01 -16.06
CA GLY A 219 35.43 -0.68 -16.39
C GLY A 219 35.70 0.78 -16.03
N ARG A 220 36.86 1.02 -15.41
CA ARG A 220 37.44 2.34 -15.18
C ARG A 220 37.83 2.96 -16.52
N ASN A 221 37.65 4.27 -16.64
CA ASN A 221 38.69 5.20 -17.10
C ASN A 221 38.49 6.52 -16.37
#